data_AF-A0A4R6BTP4-F1
#
_entry.id   AF-A0A4R6BTP4-F1
#
_cell.length_a   1.000
_cell.length_b   1.000
_cell.length_c   1.000
_cell.angle_alpha   90.00
_cell.angle_beta   90.00
_cell.angle_gamma   90.00
#
_symmetry.space_group_name_H-M   'P 1'
#
loop_
_entity.id
_entity.type
_entity.pdbx_description
1 polymer ?
#
loop_
_entity_poly.entity_id
_entity_poly.type
_entity_poly.pdbx_seq_one_letter_code
_entity_poly.pdbx_strand_id
1 'polypeptide(L)'
;MDDRMLRMILFQNCQLLEKLDPNKAELYQQQSRILKEGIIYEYGMIFEELPKDDECIPHEISEEVIEIISMFSHIGNSIKAQQLILPFSHVFLGFNRNDDNEWHHARYTEHYLSAIIDSDERLDLTLYYSMKNKPSCLYHYRHMLKVYSPYKEKTYLSLNELYNILNHYILK
;
A
#
# COMPACT_ATOMS: atom_id res chain seq x y z
N MET A 1 3.19 -9.76 26.59
CA MET A 1 1.97 -10.54 26.90
C MET A 1 2.40 -12.00 27.04
N ASP A 2 1.93 -12.73 28.05
CA ASP A 2 2.26 -14.16 28.20
C ASP A 2 1.63 -14.96 27.06
N ASP A 3 2.41 -15.81 26.38
CA ASP A 3 1.96 -16.69 25.29
C ASP A 3 0.77 -17.57 25.73
N ARG A 4 0.76 -17.95 27.01
CA ARG A 4 -0.37 -18.68 27.61
C ARG A 4 -1.66 -17.86 27.67
N MET A 5 -1.56 -16.55 27.91
CA MET A 5 -2.70 -15.65 27.94
C MET A 5 -3.28 -15.45 26.54
N LEU A 6 -2.43 -15.27 25.52
CA LEU A 6 -2.86 -15.18 24.12
C LEU A 6 -3.61 -16.45 23.70
N ARG A 7 -3.03 -17.62 23.98
CA ARG A 7 -3.66 -18.91 23.68
C ARG A 7 -5.01 -19.09 24.37
N MET A 8 -5.14 -18.65 25.61
CA MET A 8 -6.40 -18.67 26.35
C MET A 8 -7.46 -17.77 25.70
N ILE A 9 -7.07 -16.57 25.24
CA ILE A 9 -7.97 -15.65 24.54
C ILE A 9 -8.43 -16.26 23.20
N LEU A 10 -7.51 -16.80 22.40
CA LEU A 10 -7.85 -17.45 21.14
C LEU A 10 -8.80 -18.64 21.36
N PHE A 11 -8.54 -19.46 22.39
CA PHE A 11 -9.38 -20.59 22.74
C PHE A 11 -10.81 -20.15 23.10
N GLN A 12 -10.95 -19.11 23.92
CA GLN A 12 -12.26 -18.55 24.27
C GLN A 12 -12.99 -17.98 23.05
N ASN A 13 -12.28 -17.32 22.13
CA ASN A 13 -12.87 -16.81 20.90
C ASN A 13 -13.38 -17.93 19.99
N CYS A 14 -12.65 -19.04 19.83
CA CYS A 14 -13.15 -20.20 19.07
C CYS A 14 -14.47 -20.74 19.66
N GLN A 15 -14.59 -20.82 20.99
CA GLN A 15 -15.83 -21.26 21.65
C GLN A 15 -17.01 -20.30 21.46
N LEU A 16 -16.73 -19.00 21.31
CA LEU A 16 -17.76 -18.01 20.99
C LEU A 16 -18.18 -18.11 19.53
N LEU A 17 -17.21 -18.19 18.61
CA LEU A 17 -17.46 -18.29 17.17
C LEU A 17 -18.24 -19.56 16.81
N GLU A 18 -17.96 -20.68 17.47
CA GLU A 18 -18.74 -21.92 17.34
C GLU A 18 -20.25 -21.70 17.56
N LYS A 19 -20.61 -20.81 18.50
CA LYS A 19 -22.02 -20.50 18.82
C LYS A 19 -22.61 -19.44 17.91
N LEU A 20 -21.79 -18.51 17.42
CA LEU A 20 -22.21 -17.37 16.61
C LEU A 20 -22.31 -17.71 15.11
N ASP A 21 -21.47 -18.61 14.63
CA ASP A 21 -21.48 -19.11 13.25
C ASP A 21 -21.49 -20.65 13.21
N PRO A 22 -22.68 -21.27 13.37
CA PRO A 22 -22.82 -22.72 13.37
C PRO A 22 -22.35 -23.39 12.07
N ASN A 23 -22.33 -22.67 10.94
CA ASN A 23 -21.91 -23.21 9.66
C ASN A 23 -20.41 -23.55 9.64
N LYS A 24 -19.62 -22.87 10.48
CA LYS A 24 -18.18 -23.11 10.65
C LYS A 24 -17.84 -23.75 12.00
N ALA A 25 -18.83 -24.27 12.73
CA ALA A 25 -18.64 -24.83 14.08
C ALA A 25 -17.54 -25.90 14.14
N GLU A 26 -17.46 -26.80 13.16
CA GLU A 26 -16.44 -27.85 13.10
C GLU A 26 -15.01 -27.28 13.01
N LEU A 27 -14.81 -26.24 12.19
CA LEU A 27 -13.53 -25.54 12.08
C LEU A 27 -13.13 -24.93 13.43
N TYR A 28 -14.06 -24.24 14.10
CA TYR A 28 -13.77 -23.61 15.40
C TYR A 28 -13.52 -24.64 16.50
N GLN A 29 -14.20 -25.79 16.49
CA GLN A 29 -13.95 -26.90 17.41
C GLN A 29 -12.55 -27.49 17.19
N GLN A 30 -12.14 -27.67 15.94
CA GLN A 30 -10.79 -28.14 15.60
C GLN A 30 -9.72 -27.16 16.10
N GLN A 31 -9.86 -25.86 15.79
CA GLN A 31 -8.94 -24.82 16.26
C GLN A 31 -8.90 -24.72 17.80
N SER A 32 -10.05 -24.82 18.46
CA SER A 32 -10.17 -24.85 19.92
C SER A 32 -9.40 -26.03 20.53
N ARG A 33 -9.47 -27.21 19.92
CA ARG A 33 -8.69 -28.39 20.33
C ARG A 33 -7.19 -28.16 20.19
N ILE A 34 -6.74 -27.62 19.06
CA ILE A 34 -5.33 -27.29 18.80
C ILE A 34 -4.78 -26.36 19.90
N LEU A 35 -5.53 -25.29 20.22
CA LEU A 35 -5.15 -24.29 21.23
C LEU A 35 -5.14 -24.86 22.66
N LYS A 36 -6.11 -25.73 22.97
CA LYS A 36 -6.20 -26.35 24.30
C LYS A 36 -5.04 -27.31 24.57
N GLU A 37 -4.71 -28.14 23.59
CA GLU A 37 -3.64 -29.15 23.69
C GLU A 37 -2.25 -28.56 23.44
N GLY A 38 -2.16 -27.34 22.88
CA GLY A 38 -0.88 -26.67 22.59
C GLY A 38 -0.12 -27.30 21.43
N ILE A 39 -0.83 -27.75 20.39
CA ILE A 39 -0.24 -28.42 19.22
C ILE A 39 0.37 -27.37 18.28
N ILE A 40 1.58 -26.90 18.61
CA ILE A 40 2.26 -25.79 17.92
C ILE A 40 2.40 -26.04 16.41
N TYR A 41 2.63 -27.29 16.00
CA TYR A 41 2.76 -27.66 14.58
C TYR A 41 1.53 -27.28 13.75
N GLU A 42 0.33 -27.30 14.34
CA GLU A 42 -0.94 -27.03 13.65
C GLU A 42 -1.39 -25.56 13.75
N TYR A 43 -0.62 -24.69 14.39
CA TYR A 43 -1.00 -23.27 14.55
C TYR A 43 -1.15 -22.54 13.21
N GLY A 44 -0.50 -23.02 12.15
CA GLY A 44 -0.72 -22.50 10.79
C GLY A 44 -2.20 -22.52 10.36
N MET A 45 -2.99 -23.49 10.80
CA MET A 45 -4.42 -23.58 10.50
C MET A 45 -5.28 -22.52 11.22
N ILE A 46 -4.75 -21.94 12.29
CA ILE A 46 -5.43 -20.88 13.05
C ILE A 46 -5.20 -19.54 12.37
N PHE A 47 -4.02 -19.37 11.77
CA PHE A 47 -3.58 -18.12 11.15
C PHE A 47 -3.61 -18.17 9.62
N GLU A 48 -4.24 -19.17 9.00
CA GLU A 48 -4.24 -19.39 7.54
C GLU A 48 -4.80 -18.19 6.75
N GLU A 49 -5.76 -17.47 7.33
CA GLU A 49 -6.35 -16.27 6.72
C GLU A 49 -5.52 -14.99 6.98
N LEU A 50 -4.52 -15.04 7.86
CA LEU A 50 -3.63 -13.91 8.15
C LEU A 50 -2.35 -14.04 7.34
N PRO A 51 -1.86 -12.94 6.73
CA PRO A 51 -0.55 -12.95 6.10
C PRO A 51 0.52 -13.24 7.14
N LYS A 52 1.59 -13.91 6.72
CA LYS A 52 2.79 -14.00 7.54
C LYS A 52 3.44 -12.62 7.70
N ASP A 53 4.30 -12.47 8.70
CA ASP A 53 4.99 -11.21 8.96
C ASP A 53 5.79 -10.71 7.75
N ASP A 54 6.37 -11.61 6.95
CA ASP A 54 7.12 -11.30 5.72
C ASP A 54 6.24 -10.95 4.51
N GLU A 55 4.95 -11.26 4.59
CA GLU A 55 3.93 -10.91 3.58
C GLU A 55 3.15 -9.64 3.96
N CYS A 56 3.35 -9.14 5.18
CA CYS A 56 2.77 -7.89 5.65
C CYS A 56 3.44 -6.70 4.97
N ILE A 57 2.66 -5.68 4.63
CA ILE A 57 3.19 -4.43 4.07
C ILE A 57 3.94 -3.70 5.18
N PRO A 58 5.27 -3.48 5.05
CA PRO A 58 6.04 -2.75 6.05
C PRO A 58 5.60 -1.29 6.16
N HIS A 59 5.87 -0.70 7.32
CA HIS A 59 5.53 0.70 7.58
C HIS A 59 6.25 1.64 6.62
N GLU A 60 7.53 1.40 6.36
CA GLU A 60 8.38 2.23 5.50
C GLU A 60 7.89 2.22 4.05
N ILE A 61 7.31 1.10 3.60
CA ILE A 61 6.69 1.00 2.27
C ILE A 61 5.42 1.84 2.20
N SER A 62 4.63 1.82 3.29
CA SER A 62 3.41 2.61 3.39
C SER A 62 3.72 4.12 3.33
N GLU A 63 4.70 4.56 4.12
CA GLU A 63 5.18 5.95 4.10
C GLU A 63 5.71 6.34 2.71
N GLU A 64 6.55 5.51 2.09
CA GLU A 64 7.11 5.79 0.76
C GLU A 64 6.02 5.94 -0.30
N VAL A 65 4.99 5.10 -0.31
CA VAL A 65 3.84 5.24 -1.23
C VAL A 65 3.09 6.55 -1.00
N ILE A 66 2.82 6.91 0.26
CA ILE A 66 2.14 8.17 0.60
C ILE A 66 2.96 9.36 0.11
N GLU A 67 4.28 9.35 0.32
CA GLU A 67 5.16 10.42 -0.16
C GLU A 67 5.16 10.54 -1.68
N ILE A 68 5.23 9.42 -2.40
CA ILE A 68 5.22 9.39 -3.86
C ILE A 68 3.89 9.96 -4.38
N ILE A 69 2.76 9.52 -3.84
CA ILE A 69 1.44 10.00 -4.26
C ILE A 69 1.29 11.49 -3.93
N SER A 70 1.74 11.93 -2.75
CA SER A 70 1.71 13.33 -2.35
C SER A 70 2.56 14.21 -3.27
N MET A 71 3.74 13.74 -3.69
CA MET A 71 4.57 14.42 -4.68
C MET A 71 3.84 14.58 -6.02
N PHE A 72 3.20 13.53 -6.54
CA PHE A 72 2.44 13.62 -7.80
C PHE A 72 1.22 14.54 -7.69
N SER A 73 0.53 14.54 -6.55
CA SER A 73 -0.56 15.49 -6.27
C SER A 73 -0.04 16.94 -6.25
N HIS A 74 1.10 17.21 -5.60
CA HIS A 74 1.72 18.54 -5.60
C HIS A 74 2.17 18.98 -7.00
N ILE A 75 2.74 18.08 -7.80
CA ILE A 75 3.09 18.33 -9.21
C ILE A 75 1.83 18.71 -10.01
N GLY A 76 0.78 17.89 -9.95
CA GLY A 76 -0.49 18.14 -10.65
C GLY A 76 -1.13 19.48 -10.26
N ASN A 77 -1.18 19.77 -8.96
CA ASN A 77 -1.67 21.05 -8.44
C ASN A 77 -0.86 22.25 -8.93
N SER A 78 0.47 22.13 -8.95
CA SER A 78 1.37 23.19 -9.40
C SER A 78 1.15 23.53 -10.87
N ILE A 79 0.99 22.50 -11.70
CA ILE A 79 0.73 22.63 -13.15
C ILE A 79 -0.64 23.29 -13.36
N LYS A 80 -1.69 22.81 -12.69
CA LYS A 80 -3.05 23.35 -12.80
C LYS A 80 -3.14 24.80 -12.34
N ALA A 81 -2.55 25.13 -11.19
CA ALA A 81 -2.61 26.48 -10.61
C ALA A 81 -1.87 27.53 -11.45
N GLN A 82 -0.75 27.14 -12.06
CA GLN A 82 0.07 28.04 -12.88
C GLN A 82 -0.19 27.91 -14.40
N GLN A 83 -1.15 27.07 -14.81
CA GLN A 83 -1.49 26.79 -16.21
C GLN A 83 -0.27 26.41 -17.06
N LEU A 84 0.63 25.61 -16.49
CA LEU A 84 1.87 25.21 -17.15
C LEU A 84 1.61 24.13 -18.19
N ILE A 85 2.33 24.19 -19.31
CA ILE A 85 2.31 23.16 -20.34
C ILE A 85 3.66 22.46 -20.30
N LEU A 86 3.65 21.17 -19.97
CA LEU A 86 4.85 20.34 -19.92
C LEU A 86 4.93 19.43 -21.15
N PRO A 87 6.13 19.24 -21.73
CA PRO A 87 6.31 18.40 -22.92
C PRO A 87 6.37 16.90 -22.60
N PHE A 88 6.33 16.50 -21.33
CA PHE A 88 6.44 15.12 -20.88
C PHE A 88 5.32 14.71 -19.92
N SER A 89 5.15 13.39 -19.78
CA SER A 89 4.24 12.80 -18.81
C SER A 89 4.62 13.20 -17.38
N HIS A 90 3.61 13.45 -16.56
CA HIS A 90 3.75 13.87 -15.16
C HIS A 90 2.68 13.23 -14.27
N VAL A 91 2.02 12.20 -14.78
CA VAL A 91 0.96 11.47 -14.06
C VAL A 91 1.56 10.30 -13.28
N PHE A 92 0.91 9.93 -12.18
CA PHE A 92 1.26 8.73 -11.44
C PHE A 92 0.72 7.48 -12.18
N LEU A 93 1.59 6.49 -12.43
CA LEU A 93 1.20 5.27 -13.15
C LEU A 93 0.97 4.07 -12.21
N GLY A 94 1.43 4.19 -10.96
CA GLY A 94 1.41 3.11 -9.97
C GLY A 94 2.68 2.26 -10.02
N PHE A 95 2.56 1.05 -9.48
CA PHE A 95 3.67 0.13 -9.28
C PHE A 95 3.40 -1.22 -9.97
N ASN A 96 4.44 -1.90 -10.40
CA ASN A 96 4.35 -3.17 -11.08
C ASN A 96 4.08 -4.31 -10.09
N ARG A 97 2.86 -4.86 -10.10
CA ARG A 97 2.49 -6.00 -9.25
C ARG A 97 3.29 -7.29 -9.51
N ASN A 98 3.91 -7.41 -10.69
CA ASN A 98 4.67 -8.59 -11.07
C ASN A 98 6.17 -8.46 -10.73
N ASP A 99 6.59 -7.33 -10.16
CA ASP A 99 7.95 -7.10 -9.69
C ASP A 99 7.97 -7.32 -8.17
N ASP A 100 8.79 -8.28 -7.72
CA ASP A 100 8.90 -8.63 -6.30
C ASP A 100 9.29 -7.43 -5.42
N ASN A 101 10.02 -6.45 -5.98
CA ASN A 101 10.43 -5.24 -5.25
C ASN A 101 9.31 -4.21 -5.13
N GLU A 102 8.29 -4.28 -5.99
CA GLU A 102 7.19 -3.31 -6.07
C GLU A 102 5.84 -3.90 -5.64
N TRP A 103 5.76 -5.21 -5.41
CA TRP A 103 4.52 -5.89 -5.05
C TRP A 103 3.85 -5.27 -3.81
N HIS A 104 4.61 -5.01 -2.75
CA HIS A 104 4.10 -4.35 -1.55
C HIS A 104 3.62 -2.92 -1.83
N HIS A 105 4.38 -2.14 -2.62
CA HIS A 105 3.99 -0.78 -3.01
C HIS A 105 2.70 -0.78 -3.83
N ALA A 106 2.54 -1.73 -4.76
CA ALA A 106 1.35 -1.86 -5.58
C ALA A 106 0.12 -2.20 -4.71
N ARG A 107 0.24 -3.18 -3.81
CA ARG A 107 -0.84 -3.54 -2.88
C ARG A 107 -1.23 -2.38 -1.96
N TYR A 108 -0.25 -1.68 -1.40
CA TYR A 108 -0.54 -0.53 -0.54
C TYR A 108 -1.17 0.62 -1.31
N THR A 109 -0.70 0.91 -2.52
CA THR A 109 -1.27 1.96 -3.39
C THR A 109 -2.76 1.72 -3.65
N GLU A 110 -3.16 0.48 -3.91
CA GLU A 110 -4.57 0.15 -4.14
C GLU A 110 -5.42 0.36 -2.90
N HIS A 111 -4.92 -0.08 -1.76
CA HIS A 111 -5.58 0.16 -0.48
C HIS A 111 -5.72 1.66 -0.21
N TYR A 112 -4.62 2.42 -0.31
CA TYR A 112 -4.58 3.85 -0.06
C TYR A 112 -5.50 4.63 -1.00
N LEU A 113 -5.45 4.35 -2.30
CA LEU A 113 -6.33 5.00 -3.27
C LEU A 113 -7.80 4.62 -3.03
N SER A 114 -8.10 3.35 -2.71
CA SER A 114 -9.49 2.95 -2.40
C SER A 114 -10.11 3.73 -1.24
N ALA A 115 -9.30 4.16 -0.28
CA ALA A 115 -9.74 4.99 0.84
C ALA A 115 -9.91 6.48 0.50
N ILE A 116 -9.30 6.95 -0.60
CA ILE A 116 -9.19 8.38 -0.95
C ILE A 116 -10.02 8.76 -2.19
N ILE A 117 -10.42 7.77 -3.01
CA ILE A 117 -11.10 7.93 -4.31
C ILE A 117 -12.34 8.85 -4.27
N ASP A 118 -12.98 9.05 -3.12
CA ASP A 118 -14.12 9.97 -3.01
C ASP A 118 -13.73 11.46 -2.82
N SER A 119 -12.46 11.83 -2.71
CA SER A 119 -12.11 13.19 -2.22
C SER A 119 -10.97 13.95 -2.92
N ASP A 120 -10.08 13.31 -3.66
CA ASP A 120 -8.88 14.01 -4.17
C ASP A 120 -8.88 14.25 -5.70
N GLU A 121 -9.55 15.32 -6.14
CA GLU A 121 -9.48 15.84 -7.53
C GLU A 121 -8.07 16.33 -7.95
N ARG A 122 -7.09 16.27 -7.04
CA ARG A 122 -5.74 16.82 -7.25
C ARG A 122 -4.79 15.85 -7.93
N LEU A 123 -5.16 14.56 -8.03
CA LEU A 123 -4.35 13.52 -8.65
C LEU A 123 -5.04 12.98 -9.90
N ASP A 124 -4.41 13.12 -11.06
CA ASP A 124 -4.88 12.48 -12.29
C ASP A 124 -4.52 10.99 -12.27
N LEU A 125 -5.54 10.16 -12.02
CA LEU A 125 -5.46 8.70 -11.99
C LEU A 125 -5.97 8.04 -13.28
N THR A 126 -6.27 8.80 -14.33
CA THR A 126 -6.85 8.26 -15.57
C THR A 126 -5.97 7.17 -16.17
N LEU A 127 -4.67 7.44 -16.31
CA LEU A 127 -3.70 6.48 -16.83
C LEU A 127 -3.42 5.34 -15.83
N TYR A 128 -3.46 5.61 -14.52
CA TYR A 128 -3.35 4.57 -13.51
C TYR A 128 -4.46 3.52 -13.68
N TYR A 129 -5.72 3.92 -13.86
CA TYR A 129 -6.83 2.96 -14.01
C TYR A 129 -6.90 2.32 -15.39
N SER A 130 -6.48 3.00 -16.45
CA SER A 130 -6.52 2.44 -17.81
C SER A 130 -5.43 1.40 -18.07
N MET A 131 -4.31 1.45 -17.33
CA MET A 131 -3.19 0.54 -17.52
C MET A 131 -3.34 -0.74 -16.71
N LYS A 132 -3.63 -1.85 -17.41
CA LYS A 132 -3.70 -3.19 -16.81
C LYS A 132 -2.34 -3.66 -16.25
N ASN A 133 -1.27 -3.41 -17.01
CA ASN A 133 0.10 -3.73 -16.61
C ASN A 133 0.86 -2.43 -16.40
N LYS A 134 1.42 -2.27 -15.20
CA LYS A 134 2.17 -1.07 -14.82
C LYS A 134 3.66 -1.32 -15.04
N PRO A 135 4.42 -0.34 -15.56
CA PRO A 135 5.87 -0.45 -15.65
C PRO A 135 6.49 -0.38 -14.25
N SER A 136 7.68 -0.98 -14.06
CA SER A 136 8.43 -0.81 -12.83
C SER A 136 8.91 0.64 -12.71
N CYS A 137 8.38 1.37 -11.73
CA CYS A 137 8.58 2.81 -11.56
C CYS A 137 9.29 3.18 -10.26
N LEU A 138 9.47 2.25 -9.32
CA LEU A 138 9.93 2.54 -7.96
C LEU A 138 11.30 3.21 -7.95
N TYR A 139 12.23 2.73 -8.79
CA TYR A 139 13.54 3.36 -8.94
C TYR A 139 13.40 4.84 -9.34
N HIS A 140 12.58 5.13 -10.35
CA HIS A 140 12.36 6.48 -10.83
C HIS A 140 11.69 7.36 -9.78
N TYR A 141 10.66 6.85 -9.11
CA TYR A 141 9.96 7.57 -8.04
C TYR A 141 10.88 7.92 -6.86
N ARG A 142 11.76 7.01 -6.45
CA ARG A 142 12.78 7.29 -5.43
C ARG A 142 13.73 8.39 -5.84
N HIS A 143 14.15 8.42 -7.11
CA HIS A 143 14.99 9.49 -7.64
C HIS A 143 14.27 10.84 -7.70
N MET A 144 13.01 10.84 -8.14
CA MET A 144 12.16 12.02 -8.12
C MET A 144 11.98 12.55 -6.70
N LEU A 145 11.68 11.69 -5.71
CA LEU A 145 11.52 12.08 -4.31
C LEU A 145 12.77 12.75 -3.73
N LYS A 146 13.96 12.23 -4.06
CA LYS A 146 15.24 12.84 -3.63
C LYS A 146 15.38 14.28 -4.13
N VAL A 147 15.03 14.53 -5.39
CA VAL A 147 15.08 15.87 -5.98
C VAL A 147 13.93 16.76 -5.51
N TYR A 148 12.77 16.16 -5.22
CA TYR A 148 11.59 16.84 -4.73
C TYR A 148 11.70 17.28 -3.26
N SER A 149 12.44 16.55 -2.42
CA SER A 149 12.55 16.76 -0.98
C SER A 149 12.71 18.23 -0.54
N PRO A 150 13.59 19.06 -1.17
CA PRO A 150 13.76 20.46 -0.80
C PRO A 150 12.53 21.36 -1.10
N TYR A 151 11.56 20.87 -1.86
CA TYR A 151 10.39 21.62 -2.32
C TYR A 151 9.08 21.16 -1.66
N LYS A 152 9.13 20.18 -0.76
CA LYS A 152 7.94 19.58 -0.10
C LYS A 152 7.02 20.64 0.55
N GLU A 153 7.62 21.65 1.18
CA GLU A 153 6.89 22.70 1.91
C GLU A 153 6.41 23.87 1.02
N LYS A 154 6.72 23.86 -0.28
CA LYS A 154 6.24 24.91 -1.18
C LYS A 154 4.76 24.72 -1.45
N THR A 155 4.04 25.83 -1.60
CA THR A 155 2.66 25.81 -2.05
C THR A 155 2.53 25.30 -3.50
N TYR A 156 3.44 25.76 -4.36
CA TYR A 156 3.51 25.38 -5.77
C TYR A 156 4.96 25.29 -6.24
N LEU A 157 5.22 24.35 -7.15
CA LEU A 157 6.50 24.15 -7.83
C LEU A 157 6.61 25.05 -9.07
N SER A 158 7.72 25.75 -9.22
CA SER A 158 8.03 26.49 -10.45
C SER A 158 8.33 25.56 -11.62
N LEU A 159 8.30 26.09 -12.84
CA LEU A 159 8.61 25.33 -14.06
C LEU A 159 9.98 24.65 -14.01
N ASN A 160 11.02 25.34 -13.54
CA ASN A 160 12.38 24.78 -13.44
C ASN A 160 12.44 23.62 -12.43
N GLU A 161 11.71 23.71 -11.33
CA GLU A 161 11.65 22.66 -10.31
C GLU A 161 10.92 21.43 -10.83
N LEU A 162 9.82 21.63 -11.56
CA LEU A 162 9.12 20.56 -12.26
C LEU A 162 10.04 19.85 -13.26
N TYR A 163 10.79 20.58 -14.08
CA TYR A 163 11.77 19.99 -14.99
C TYR A 163 12.83 19.18 -14.23
N ASN A 164 13.38 19.72 -13.13
CA ASN A 164 14.39 19.03 -12.33
C ASN A 164 13.86 17.72 -11.76
N ILE A 165 12.63 17.70 -11.24
CA ILE A 165 12.01 16.49 -10.70
C ILE A 165 11.70 15.49 -11.83
N LEU A 166 11.01 15.94 -12.88
CA LEU A 166 10.45 15.06 -13.92
C LEU A 166 11.50 14.52 -14.91
N ASN A 167 12.69 15.11 -14.98
CA ASN A 167 13.82 14.52 -15.71
C ASN A 167 14.22 13.13 -15.18
N HIS A 168 13.86 12.79 -13.94
CA HIS A 168 14.09 11.47 -13.36
C HIS A 168 12.95 10.47 -13.62
N TYR A 169 11.86 10.92 -14.24
CA TYR A 169 10.66 10.13 -14.51
C TYR A 169 10.73 9.31 -15.82
N ILE A 170 11.85 9.37 -16.54
CA ILE A 170 11.99 8.75 -17.87
C ILE A 170 11.98 7.22 -17.75
N LEU A 171 10.84 6.63 -18.09
CA LEU A 171 10.68 5.20 -18.35
C LEU A 171 11.26 4.91 -19.74
N LYS A 172 12.41 4.25 -19.81
CA LYS A 172 13.00 3.79 -21.08
C LYS A 172 12.45 2.44 -21.49
#